data_AF-A0A7R9LZ11-F1
#
_entry.id   AF-A0A7R9LZ11-F1
#
_cell.length_a   1.000
_cell.length_b   1.000
_cell.length_c   1.000
_cell.angle_alpha   90.00
_cell.angle_beta   90.00
_cell.angle_gamma   90.00
#
_symmetry.space_group_name_H-M   'P 1'
#
loop_
_entity.id
_entity.type
_entity.pdbx_description
1 polymer ?
#
loop_
_entity_poly.entity_id
_entity_poly.type
_entity_poly.pdbx_seq_one_letter_code
_entity_poly.pdbx_strand_id
1 'polypeptide(L)'
;MGINLSTPSSPVNEQSLNRHNKSLNSHPVNSVVSHTIAINDKHHSSSGGGHEVDHQMPDSNELERRFTKVLASMDLPPDKAKLLRGYDIEKKWEMIRDQEKVTAKQSPEYYLQKLSTYLDPKASRSTKKVRQLGAKTSTQVLRDLEISLRTNNIEWVREFLSESNGGLDVLIEYLTFRLVTQQQHQLLKDQQTQHQSNGSADNLTA
;
A
#
# COMPACT_ATOMS: atom_id res chain seq x y z
N MET A 1 -21.36 35.10 -53.18
CA MET A 1 -22.32 34.03 -53.54
C MET A 1 -21.49 32.92 -54.15
N GLY A 2 -20.97 31.92 -53.44
CA GLY A 2 -21.62 30.99 -52.52
C GLY A 2 -21.31 29.60 -53.06
N ILE A 3 -20.04 29.17 -52.95
CA ILE A 3 -19.55 27.88 -53.44
C ILE A 3 -20.04 26.75 -52.53
N ASN A 4 -20.54 25.71 -53.19
CA ASN A 4 -21.24 24.57 -52.63
C ASN A 4 -20.25 23.59 -51.99
N LEU A 5 -20.36 23.37 -50.67
CA LEU A 5 -19.74 22.26 -49.94
C LEU A 5 -20.81 21.63 -49.08
N SER A 6 -21.40 20.53 -49.55
CA SER A 6 -22.20 19.65 -48.71
C SER A 6 -22.02 18.22 -49.20
N THR A 7 -21.51 17.44 -48.26
CA THR A 7 -21.12 16.04 -48.32
C THR A 7 -22.32 15.11 -48.51
N PRO A 8 -22.16 13.92 -49.15
CA PRO A 8 -23.15 12.88 -49.07
C PRO A 8 -23.08 12.19 -47.70
N SER A 9 -24.24 12.13 -47.05
CA SER A 9 -24.52 11.28 -45.89
C SER A 9 -24.41 9.81 -46.27
N SER A 10 -23.67 9.05 -45.46
CA SER A 10 -23.89 7.61 -45.29
C SER A 10 -24.18 7.35 -43.81
N PRO A 11 -25.16 6.49 -43.50
CA PRO A 11 -25.66 6.27 -42.15
C PRO A 11 -24.63 5.54 -41.30
N VAL A 12 -24.37 6.07 -40.10
CA VAL A 12 -23.60 5.38 -39.08
C VAL A 12 -24.39 4.14 -38.66
N ASN A 13 -23.80 2.97 -38.88
CA ASN A 13 -24.31 1.69 -38.45
C ASN A 13 -24.28 1.62 -36.91
N GLU A 14 -25.41 1.90 -36.27
CA GLU A 14 -25.59 1.96 -34.81
C GLU A 14 -25.73 0.55 -34.19
N GLN A 15 -24.83 -0.37 -34.53
CA GLN A 15 -24.86 -1.75 -34.00
C GLN A 15 -23.53 -2.24 -33.40
N SER A 16 -22.56 -1.37 -33.14
CA SER A 16 -21.27 -1.79 -32.54
C SER A 16 -20.90 -1.13 -31.21
N LEU A 17 -21.82 -0.41 -30.56
CA LEU A 17 -21.63 0.13 -29.20
C LEU A 17 -22.64 -0.46 -28.22
N ASN A 18 -22.61 -1.77 -28.01
CA ASN A 18 -23.25 -2.32 -26.80
C ASN A 18 -22.66 -3.62 -26.25
N ARG A 19 -21.41 -3.97 -26.59
CA ARG A 19 -20.63 -4.91 -25.77
C ARG A 19 -19.79 -4.08 -24.82
N HIS A 20 -20.11 -4.19 -23.53
CA HIS A 20 -19.21 -4.11 -22.36
C HIS A 20 -19.83 -3.47 -21.10
N ASN A 21 -21.15 -3.19 -21.06
CA ASN A 21 -21.78 -2.71 -19.81
C ASN A 21 -22.93 -3.60 -19.31
N LYS A 22 -22.61 -4.89 -19.08
CA LYS A 22 -23.45 -5.81 -18.29
C LYS A 22 -22.55 -6.80 -17.54
N SER A 23 -22.06 -6.40 -16.37
CA SER A 23 -21.95 -7.26 -15.18
C SER A 23 -21.36 -6.42 -14.03
N LEU A 24 -22.12 -5.43 -13.57
CA LEU A 24 -21.96 -4.94 -12.22
C LEU A 24 -23.10 -5.55 -11.43
N ASN A 25 -22.73 -6.17 -10.31
CA ASN A 25 -23.62 -6.75 -9.31
C ASN A 25 -24.08 -8.20 -9.55
N SER A 26 -23.18 -9.15 -9.29
CA SER A 26 -23.44 -10.22 -8.31
C SER A 26 -22.15 -11.02 -8.14
N HIS A 27 -21.62 -11.09 -6.92
CA HIS A 27 -20.99 -12.27 -6.31
C HIS A 27 -20.56 -11.90 -4.87
N PRO A 28 -20.63 -12.87 -3.93
CA PRO A 28 -20.79 -12.59 -2.52
C PRO A 28 -19.49 -12.12 -1.88
N VAL A 29 -19.56 -10.99 -1.16
CA VAL A 29 -18.52 -10.54 -0.23
C VAL A 29 -18.62 -11.40 1.02
N ASN A 30 -18.10 -12.62 0.96
CA ASN A 30 -17.89 -13.49 2.11
C ASN A 30 -16.72 -14.43 1.80
N SER A 31 -15.51 -14.03 2.19
CA SER A 31 -14.45 -14.93 2.66
C SER A 31 -13.15 -14.15 2.85
N VAL A 32 -13.05 -13.37 3.93
CA VAL A 32 -11.74 -13.02 4.50
C VAL A 32 -11.83 -13.03 6.02
N VAL A 33 -12.14 -14.21 6.55
CA VAL A 33 -11.80 -14.58 7.93
C VAL A 33 -10.99 -15.87 7.82
N SER A 34 -9.75 -15.74 7.39
CA SER A 34 -8.72 -16.78 7.45
C SER A 34 -7.37 -16.10 7.24
N HIS A 35 -6.76 -15.64 8.33
CA HIS A 35 -5.31 -15.49 8.33
C HIS A 35 -4.74 -16.87 8.61
N THR A 36 -4.46 -17.62 7.55
CA THR A 36 -3.61 -18.81 7.61
C THR A 36 -2.21 -18.34 7.95
N ILE A 37 -1.79 -18.63 9.18
CA ILE A 37 -0.41 -18.56 9.63
C ILE A 37 0.39 -19.54 8.74
N ALA A 38 1.47 -19.05 8.12
CA ALA A 38 2.41 -19.89 7.41
C ALA A 38 3.03 -20.89 8.40
N ILE A 39 2.60 -22.16 8.31
CA ILE A 39 3.23 -23.28 9.03
C ILE A 39 4.59 -23.51 8.36
N ASN A 40 5.65 -23.15 9.08
CA ASN A 40 7.00 -23.55 8.72
C ASN A 40 7.34 -24.82 9.50
N ASP A 41 7.22 -25.97 8.83
CA ASP A 41 7.65 -27.27 9.35
C ASP A 41 9.17 -27.26 9.59
N LYS A 42 9.58 -27.14 10.85
CA LYS A 42 10.93 -27.50 11.29
C LYS A 42 10.83 -28.20 12.65
N HIS A 43 10.93 -29.52 12.61
CA HIS A 43 11.28 -30.35 13.75
C HIS A 43 12.59 -29.85 14.37
N HIS A 44 12.54 -29.36 15.62
CA HIS A 44 13.70 -29.37 16.52
C HIS A 44 13.25 -29.67 17.95
N SER A 45 13.67 -30.84 18.41
CA SER A 45 13.70 -31.25 19.81
C SER A 45 14.77 -30.47 20.57
N SER A 46 14.54 -30.30 21.88
CA SER A 46 15.51 -30.07 22.96
C SER A 46 15.68 -28.63 23.49
N SER A 47 15.31 -28.52 24.77
CA SER A 47 15.96 -27.80 25.87
C SER A 47 16.39 -26.33 25.72
N GLY A 48 15.86 -25.51 26.63
CA GLY A 48 16.53 -24.28 27.04
C GLY A 48 15.58 -23.33 27.76
N GLY A 49 15.67 -23.30 29.10
CA GLY A 49 14.90 -22.40 29.93
C GLY A 49 15.16 -20.93 29.61
N GLY A 50 14.08 -20.18 29.45
CA GLY A 50 14.03 -18.74 29.54
C GLY A 50 12.69 -18.41 30.19
N HIS A 51 12.69 -17.62 31.25
CA HIS A 51 11.50 -17.19 31.97
C HIS A 51 10.47 -16.61 30.97
N GLU A 52 9.46 -17.39 30.59
CA GLU A 52 8.17 -16.83 30.21
C GLU A 52 7.70 -16.10 31.46
N VAL A 53 7.68 -14.77 31.40
CA VAL A 53 6.99 -13.97 32.39
C VAL A 53 5.57 -14.53 32.41
N ASP A 54 5.24 -15.28 33.46
CA ASP A 54 3.93 -15.84 33.70
C ASP A 54 2.96 -14.65 33.74
N HIS A 55 2.41 -14.32 32.57
CA HIS A 55 1.35 -13.34 32.42
C HIS A 55 0.11 -14.07 32.90
N GLN A 56 0.00 -14.15 34.23
CA GLN A 56 -1.22 -14.56 34.88
C GLN A 56 -2.31 -13.59 34.43
N MET A 57 -3.47 -14.17 34.09
CA MET A 57 -4.61 -13.39 33.64
C MET A 57 -4.96 -12.35 34.72
N PRO A 58 -5.06 -11.06 34.37
CA PRO A 58 -5.40 -10.02 35.33
C PRO A 58 -6.85 -10.19 35.82
N ASP A 59 -7.21 -9.41 36.84
CA ASP A 59 -8.61 -9.37 37.28
C ASP A 59 -9.55 -8.93 36.15
N SER A 60 -10.84 -9.26 36.30
CA SER A 60 -11.84 -9.03 35.26
C SER A 60 -11.95 -7.55 34.83
N ASN A 61 -11.70 -6.59 35.73
CA ASN A 61 -11.84 -5.18 35.41
C ASN A 61 -10.65 -4.69 34.57
N GLU A 62 -9.44 -5.06 34.95
CA GLU A 62 -8.23 -4.73 34.20
C GLU A 62 -8.20 -5.44 32.85
N LEU A 63 -8.66 -6.70 32.79
CA LEU A 63 -8.82 -7.43 31.54
C LEU A 63 -9.73 -6.67 30.57
N GLU A 64 -10.92 -6.26 31.01
CA GLU A 64 -11.87 -5.54 30.14
C GLU A 64 -11.33 -4.18 29.69
N ARG A 65 -10.60 -3.48 30.57
CA ARG A 65 -9.94 -2.21 30.24
C ARG A 65 -8.88 -2.40 29.15
N ARG A 66 -8.04 -3.44 29.26
CA ARG A 66 -7.03 -3.78 28.25
C ARG A 66 -7.67 -4.21 26.94
N PHE A 67 -8.69 -5.06 27.00
CA PHE A 67 -9.42 -5.53 25.83
C PHE A 67 -10.06 -4.37 25.05
N THR A 68 -10.68 -3.43 25.77
CA THR A 68 -11.26 -2.21 25.18
C THR A 68 -10.20 -1.38 24.45
N LYS A 69 -9.00 -1.25 25.03
CA LYS A 69 -7.88 -0.56 24.38
C LYS A 69 -7.45 -1.26 23.08
N VAL A 70 -7.38 -2.59 23.09
CA VAL A 70 -7.06 -3.39 21.89
C VAL A 70 -8.10 -3.14 20.80
N LEU A 71 -9.39 -3.29 21.11
CA LEU A 71 -10.47 -3.06 20.14
C LEU A 71 -10.44 -1.65 19.54
N ALA A 72 -10.21 -0.62 20.37
CA ALA A 72 -10.11 0.75 19.90
C ALA A 72 -8.93 0.98 18.95
N SER A 73 -7.83 0.25 19.14
CA SER A 73 -6.62 0.37 18.31
C SER A 73 -6.73 -0.29 16.93
N MET A 74 -7.71 -1.17 16.74
CA MET A 74 -7.90 -1.98 15.54
C MET A 74 -8.81 -1.33 14.47
N ASP A 75 -9.42 -0.17 14.76
CA ASP A 75 -10.32 0.55 13.84
C ASP A 75 -11.43 -0.33 13.24
N LEU A 76 -12.10 -1.11 14.10
CA LEU A 76 -13.11 -2.08 13.68
C LEU A 76 -14.47 -1.43 13.42
N PRO A 77 -15.23 -1.93 12.42
CA PRO A 77 -16.64 -1.59 12.28
C PRO A 77 -17.43 -1.92 13.57
N PRO A 78 -18.49 -1.14 13.90
CA PRO A 78 -19.24 -1.29 15.15
C PRO A 78 -19.77 -2.71 15.40
N ASP A 79 -20.21 -3.40 14.36
CA ASP A 79 -20.77 -4.76 14.46
C ASP A 79 -19.71 -5.79 14.85
N LYS A 80 -18.52 -5.70 14.27
CA LYS A 80 -17.39 -6.58 14.60
C LYS A 80 -16.90 -6.32 16.02
N ALA A 81 -16.80 -5.05 16.41
CA ALA A 81 -16.44 -4.68 17.79
C ALA A 81 -17.50 -5.16 18.80
N LYS A 82 -18.80 -5.11 18.46
CA LYS A 82 -19.88 -5.65 19.30
C LYS A 82 -19.78 -7.17 19.45
N LEU A 83 -19.49 -7.89 18.36
CA LEU A 83 -19.28 -9.33 18.40
C LEU A 83 -18.12 -9.71 19.33
N LEU A 84 -16.97 -9.06 19.18
CA LEU A 84 -15.79 -9.33 20.00
C LEU A 84 -15.99 -9.00 21.49
N ARG A 85 -16.82 -7.99 21.82
CA ARG A 85 -17.18 -7.68 23.21
C ARG A 85 -17.89 -8.83 23.93
N GLY A 86 -18.56 -9.70 23.19
CA GLY A 86 -19.24 -10.89 23.74
C GLY A 86 -18.35 -12.11 23.93
N TYR A 87 -17.03 -12.00 23.70
CA TYR A 87 -16.11 -13.12 23.94
C TYR A 87 -16.00 -13.44 25.45
N ASP A 88 -15.75 -14.72 25.72
CA ASP A 88 -15.36 -15.23 27.02
C ASP A 88 -13.99 -14.69 27.45
N ILE A 89 -13.75 -14.72 28.77
CA ILE A 89 -12.57 -14.12 29.41
C ILE A 89 -11.27 -14.71 28.83
N GLU A 90 -11.25 -16.00 28.56
CA GLU A 90 -10.11 -16.74 28.03
C GLU A 90 -9.71 -16.23 26.64
N LYS A 91 -10.69 -16.04 25.74
CA LYS A 91 -10.43 -15.50 24.39
C LYS A 91 -10.05 -14.02 24.41
N LYS A 92 -10.66 -13.23 25.31
CA LYS A 92 -10.26 -11.83 25.50
C LYS A 92 -8.79 -11.75 25.93
N TRP A 93 -8.39 -12.62 26.84
CA TRP A 93 -7.02 -12.68 27.32
C TRP A 93 -6.03 -13.11 26.26
N GLU A 94 -6.34 -14.17 25.50
CA GLU A 94 -5.54 -14.61 24.36
C GLU A 94 -5.31 -13.47 23.37
N MET A 95 -6.38 -12.75 22.98
CA MET A 95 -6.30 -11.63 22.05
C MET A 95 -5.44 -10.47 22.57
N ILE A 96 -5.51 -10.17 23.88
CA ILE A 96 -4.65 -9.15 24.50
C ILE A 96 -3.18 -9.58 24.40
N ARG A 97 -2.86 -10.83 24.77
CA ARG A 97 -1.46 -11.32 24.73
C ARG A 97 -0.91 -11.33 23.32
N ASP A 98 -1.72 -11.72 22.34
CA ASP A 98 -1.30 -11.72 20.95
C ASP A 98 -1.07 -10.30 20.45
N GLN A 99 -1.94 -9.35 20.82
CA GLN A 99 -1.76 -7.95 20.45
C GLN A 99 -0.49 -7.33 21.07
N GLU A 100 -0.13 -7.69 22.30
CA GLU A 100 1.09 -7.21 22.97
C GLU A 100 2.37 -7.66 22.26
N LYS A 101 2.33 -8.79 21.53
CA LYS A 101 3.46 -9.28 20.72
C LYS A 101 3.57 -8.58 19.37
N VAL A 102 2.51 -7.90 18.91
CA VAL A 102 2.51 -7.22 17.62
C VAL A 102 3.25 -5.89 17.73
N THR A 103 4.32 -5.76 16.96
CA THR A 103 5.07 -4.51 16.84
C THR A 103 5.25 -4.13 15.37
N ALA A 104 5.16 -2.83 15.07
CA ALA A 104 5.38 -2.34 13.72
C ALA A 104 6.82 -2.60 13.30
N LYS A 105 7.02 -3.09 12.08
CA LYS A 105 8.36 -3.39 11.56
C LYS A 105 9.24 -2.15 11.45
N GLN A 106 8.66 -1.00 11.11
CA GLN A 106 9.33 0.29 10.96
C GLN A 106 8.37 1.42 11.38
N SER A 107 8.92 2.56 11.79
CA SER A 107 8.16 3.77 12.12
C SER A 107 7.66 4.50 10.86
N PRO A 108 6.68 5.41 10.98
CA PRO A 108 6.26 6.27 9.87
C PRO A 108 7.43 7.09 9.30
N GLU A 109 8.24 7.70 10.17
CA GLU A 109 9.38 8.55 9.80
C GLU A 109 10.39 7.81 8.92
N TYR A 110 10.61 6.50 9.15
CA TYR A 110 11.47 5.68 8.32
C TYR A 110 11.05 5.71 6.84
N TYR A 111 9.76 5.54 6.57
CA TYR A 111 9.25 5.54 5.21
C TYR A 111 9.30 6.94 4.59
N LEU A 112 8.94 7.96 5.37
CA LEU A 112 8.98 9.36 4.92
C LEU A 112 10.39 9.79 4.54
N GLN A 113 11.38 9.47 5.37
CA GLN A 113 12.78 9.78 5.09
C GLN A 113 13.25 9.14 3.77
N LYS A 114 12.81 7.91 3.47
CA LYS A 114 13.12 7.24 2.20
C LYS A 114 12.46 7.94 1.02
N LEU A 115 11.17 8.28 1.12
CA LEU A 115 10.43 8.98 0.07
C LEU A 115 11.05 10.36 -0.21
N SER A 116 11.35 11.14 0.83
CA SER A 116 12.04 12.43 0.71
C SER A 116 13.43 12.30 0.10
N THR A 117 14.12 11.19 0.34
CA THR A 117 15.42 10.92 -0.30
C THR A 117 15.27 10.65 -1.80
N TYR A 118 14.20 9.98 -2.24
CA TYR A 118 13.92 9.79 -3.67
C TYR A 118 13.42 11.05 -4.38
N LEU A 119 12.85 12.01 -3.64
CA LEU A 119 12.43 13.31 -4.16
C LEU A 119 13.62 14.23 -4.50
N ASP A 120 14.75 14.10 -3.80
CA ASP A 120 15.90 14.98 -4.00
C ASP A 120 16.71 14.61 -5.28
N PRO A 121 16.73 15.47 -6.32
CA PRO A 121 17.49 15.22 -7.55
C PRO A 121 19.00 15.11 -7.35
N LYS A 122 19.52 15.61 -6.21
CA LYS A 122 20.93 15.53 -5.82
C LYS A 122 21.22 14.29 -4.96
N ALA A 123 20.21 13.55 -4.50
CA ALA A 123 20.43 12.38 -3.65
C ALA A 123 21.24 11.29 -4.34
N SER A 124 21.09 11.11 -5.65
CA SER A 124 21.90 10.17 -6.45
C SER A 124 23.40 10.50 -6.47
N ARG A 125 23.75 11.77 -6.22
CA ARG A 125 25.15 12.24 -6.16
C ARG A 125 25.74 12.20 -4.74
N SER A 126 24.91 12.00 -3.71
CA SER A 126 25.36 11.94 -2.32
C SER A 126 25.54 10.50 -1.86
N THR A 127 26.79 10.09 -1.65
CA THR A 127 27.14 8.76 -1.16
C THR A 127 26.43 8.41 0.15
N LYS A 128 26.17 9.41 1.01
CA LYS A 128 25.42 9.24 2.28
C LYS A 128 23.95 8.91 2.02
N LYS A 129 23.28 9.64 1.12
CA LYS A 129 21.87 9.41 0.76
C LYS A 129 21.67 8.10 -0.02
N VAL A 130 22.62 7.74 -0.89
CA VAL A 130 22.60 6.45 -1.61
C VAL A 130 22.71 5.28 -0.63
N ARG A 131 23.65 5.34 0.34
CA ARG A 131 23.74 4.32 1.41
C ARG A 131 22.46 4.28 2.26
N GLN A 132 21.88 5.44 2.53
CA GLN A 132 20.64 5.54 3.30
C GLN A 132 19.46 4.88 2.61
N LEU A 133 19.35 4.86 1.28
CA LEU A 133 18.31 4.15 0.54
C LEU A 133 18.47 2.61 0.64
N GLY A 134 19.70 2.12 0.74
CA GLY A 134 20.01 0.70 0.78
C GLY A 134 19.62 -0.04 -0.51
N ALA A 135 19.42 -1.36 -0.43
CA ALA A 135 19.05 -2.17 -1.59
C ALA A 135 17.55 -2.10 -1.97
N LYS A 136 16.73 -1.37 -1.20
CA LYS A 136 15.29 -1.29 -1.47
C LYS A 136 15.02 -0.34 -2.62
N THR A 137 14.18 -0.76 -3.56
CA THR A 137 13.68 0.10 -4.62
C THR A 137 12.56 0.98 -4.08
N SER A 138 12.33 2.12 -4.74
CA SER A 138 11.22 3.02 -4.39
C SER A 138 9.84 2.33 -4.41
N THR A 139 9.62 1.39 -5.33
CA THR A 139 8.40 0.59 -5.39
C THR A 139 8.26 -0.35 -4.20
N GLN A 140 9.37 -0.94 -3.71
CA GLN A 140 9.33 -1.78 -2.53
C GLN A 140 9.04 -0.97 -1.26
N VAL A 141 9.62 0.23 -1.14
CA VAL A 141 9.33 1.14 -0.02
C VAL A 141 7.85 1.51 0.01
N LEU A 142 7.24 1.82 -1.14
CA LEU A 142 5.80 2.11 -1.23
C LEU A 142 4.93 0.91 -0.89
N ARG A 143 5.30 -0.30 -1.32
CA ARG A 143 4.57 -1.53 -0.96
C ARG A 143 4.64 -1.79 0.54
N ASP A 144 5.83 -1.68 1.13
CA ASP A 144 6.02 -1.85 2.57
C ASP A 144 5.22 -0.78 3.37
N LEU A 145 5.14 0.45 2.86
CA LEU A 145 4.35 1.53 3.45
C LEU A 145 2.85 1.27 3.36
N GLU A 146 2.33 0.81 2.20
CA GLU A 146 0.90 0.45 2.04
C GLU A 146 0.48 -0.63 3.03
N ILE A 147 1.28 -1.70 3.13
CA ILE A 147 1.04 -2.76 4.11
C ILE A 147 1.01 -2.16 5.53
N SER A 148 2.00 -1.33 5.87
CA SER A 148 2.10 -0.71 7.19
C SER A 148 0.89 0.18 7.52
N LEU A 149 0.40 0.95 6.55
CA LEU A 149 -0.80 1.78 6.71
C LEU A 149 -2.08 0.94 6.88
N ARG A 150 -2.13 -0.23 6.23
CA ARG A 150 -3.33 -1.09 6.24
C ARG A 150 -3.40 -2.03 7.44
N THR A 151 -2.27 -2.45 8.00
CA THR A 151 -2.23 -3.55 8.98
C THR A 151 -1.69 -3.18 10.36
N ASN A 152 -1.04 -2.02 10.53
CA ASN A 152 -0.68 -1.57 11.88
C ASN A 152 -1.90 -1.01 12.61
N ASN A 153 -1.75 -0.78 13.92
CA ASN A 153 -2.77 -0.12 14.72
C ASN A 153 -3.04 1.31 14.21
N ILE A 154 -4.22 1.83 14.55
CA ILE A 154 -4.67 3.17 14.13
C ILE A 154 -3.75 4.29 14.60
N GLU A 155 -3.05 4.13 15.73
CA GLU A 155 -2.11 5.13 16.25
C GLU A 155 -0.91 5.32 15.31
N TRP A 156 -0.44 4.25 14.65
CA TRP A 156 0.60 4.34 13.63
C TRP A 156 0.16 5.22 12.45
N VAL A 157 -1.09 5.09 12.02
CA VAL A 157 -1.66 5.91 10.94
C VAL A 157 -1.84 7.36 11.39
N ARG A 158 -2.31 7.58 12.62
CA ARG A 158 -2.40 8.92 13.22
C ARG A 158 -1.03 9.59 13.31
N GLU A 159 0.00 8.85 13.71
CA GLU A 159 1.39 9.33 13.75
C GLU A 159 1.88 9.69 12.34
N PHE A 160 1.62 8.85 11.34
CA PHE A 160 1.96 9.13 9.93
C PHE A 160 1.28 10.42 9.42
N LEU A 161 0.01 10.64 9.76
CA LEU A 161 -0.76 11.82 9.35
C LEU A 161 -0.57 13.05 10.26
N SER A 162 0.23 12.93 11.32
CA SER A 162 0.44 14.02 12.27
C SER A 162 1.14 15.22 11.62
N GLU A 163 0.94 16.42 12.19
CA GLU A 163 1.60 17.65 11.72
C GLU A 163 3.13 17.55 11.71
N SER A 164 3.71 16.80 12.66
CA SER A 164 5.15 16.60 12.73
C SER A 164 5.69 15.78 11.56
N ASN A 165 4.91 14.82 11.07
CA ASN A 165 5.34 13.93 9.99
C ASN A 165 4.87 14.39 8.62
N GLY A 166 3.70 15.05 8.52
CA GLY A 166 3.14 15.53 7.25
C GLY A 166 3.04 14.43 6.20
N GLY A 167 2.79 13.18 6.61
CA GLY A 167 3.07 12.01 5.78
C GLY A 167 2.24 11.95 4.49
N LEU A 168 1.03 12.50 4.52
CA LEU A 168 0.17 12.61 3.34
C LEU A 168 0.77 13.57 2.29
N ASP A 169 1.29 14.72 2.72
CA ASP A 169 1.86 15.73 1.83
C ASP A 169 3.10 15.18 1.13
N VAL A 170 4.00 14.54 1.88
CA VAL A 170 5.21 13.88 1.33
C VAL A 170 4.83 12.79 0.33
N LEU A 171 3.78 12.00 0.62
CA LEU A 171 3.32 10.96 -0.29
C LEU A 171 2.75 11.54 -1.58
N ILE A 172 1.92 12.59 -1.49
CA ILE A 172 1.36 13.28 -2.66
C ILE A 172 2.47 13.89 -3.51
N GLU A 173 3.43 14.57 -2.88
CA GLU A 173 4.58 15.16 -3.56
C GLU A 173 5.38 14.08 -4.32
N TYR A 174 5.68 12.96 -3.65
CA TYR A 174 6.36 11.84 -4.25
C TYR A 174 5.62 11.25 -5.46
N LEU A 175 4.31 10.99 -5.33
CA LEU A 175 3.51 10.44 -6.44
C LEU A 175 3.45 11.41 -7.63
N THR A 176 3.30 12.70 -7.35
CA THR A 176 3.29 13.76 -8.37
C THR A 176 4.63 13.81 -9.11
N PHE A 177 5.74 13.85 -8.37
CA PHE A 177 7.09 13.84 -8.92
C PHE A 177 7.33 12.61 -9.81
N ARG A 178 6.92 11.42 -9.38
CA ARG A 178 7.07 10.18 -10.16
C ARG A 178 6.24 10.18 -11.42
N LEU A 179 5.00 10.66 -11.35
CA LEU A 179 4.11 10.76 -12.51
C LEU A 179 4.70 11.69 -13.59
N VAL A 180 5.17 12.87 -13.19
CA VAL A 180 5.78 13.85 -14.11
C VAL A 180 7.07 13.29 -14.73
N THR A 181 7.95 12.71 -13.90
CA THR A 181 9.22 12.13 -14.37
C THR A 181 8.98 10.98 -15.36
N GLN A 182 7.97 10.15 -15.11
CA GLN A 182 7.62 9.05 -16.00
C GLN A 182 7.08 9.55 -17.35
N GLN A 183 6.23 10.58 -17.36
CA GLN A 183 5.73 11.19 -18.60
C GLN A 183 6.87 11.81 -19.42
N GLN A 184 7.77 12.56 -18.78
CA GLN A 184 8.93 13.14 -19.48
C GLN A 184 9.81 12.07 -20.10
N HIS A 185 10.05 10.96 -19.38
CA HIS A 185 10.83 9.85 -19.90
C HIS A 185 10.15 9.16 -21.09
N GLN A 186 8.81 9.07 -21.11
CA GLN A 186 8.06 8.54 -22.25
C GLN A 186 8.19 9.45 -23.48
N LEU A 187 8.02 10.77 -23.32
CA LEU A 187 8.16 11.73 -24.42
C LEU A 187 9.56 11.73 -25.04
N LEU A 188 10.59 11.54 -24.22
CA LEU A 188 11.98 11.42 -24.71
C LEU A 188 12.19 10.12 -25.50
N LYS A 189 11.60 9.01 -25.06
CA LYS A 189 11.63 7.74 -25.80
C LYS A 189 10.93 7.87 -27.14
N ASP A 190 9.75 8.46 -27.16
CA ASP A 190 8.95 8.63 -28.37
C ASP A 190 9.68 9.49 -29.42
N GLN A 191 10.36 10.56 -29.00
CA GLN A 191 11.20 11.38 -29.89
C GLN A 191 12.39 10.60 -30.46
N GLN A 192 13.07 9.77 -29.66
CA GLN A 192 14.20 8.95 -30.13
C GLN A 192 13.75 7.89 -31.15
N THR A 193 12.58 7.29 -30.94
CA THR A 193 12.01 6.31 -31.88
C THR A 193 11.67 6.95 -33.23
N GLN A 194 11.12 8.18 -33.23
CA GLN A 194 10.85 8.93 -34.47
C GLN A 194 12.13 9.22 -35.27
N HIS A 195 13.21 9.67 -34.61
CA HIS A 195 14.48 9.94 -35.28
C HIS A 195 15.16 8.68 -35.87
N GLN A 196 15.05 7.52 -35.24
CA GLN A 196 15.58 6.26 -35.80
C GLN A 196 14.77 5.74 -36.99
N SER A 197 13.45 5.97 -37.01
CA SER A 197 12.60 5.57 -38.14
C SER A 197 12.83 6.44 -39.40
N ASN A 198 13.10 7.74 -39.25
CA ASN A 198 13.43 8.62 -40.38
C ASN A 198 14.85 8.39 -40.94
N GLY A 199 15.82 7.97 -40.11
CA GLY A 199 17.20 7.72 -40.56
C GLY A 199 17.39 6.42 -41.37
N SER A 200 16.39 5.53 -41.39
CA SER A 200 16.46 4.24 -42.09
C SER A 200 15.80 4.27 -43.49
N ALA A 201 15.00 5.29 -43.79
CA ALA A 201 14.33 5.43 -45.08
C ALA A 201 15.24 5.96 -46.20
N ASP A 202 16.32 6.68 -45.85
CA ASP A 202 17.22 7.33 -46.82
C ASP A 202 18.36 6.43 -47.33
N ASN A 203 18.48 5.18 -46.86
CA ASN A 203 19.59 4.28 -47.24
C ASN A 203 19.18 3.10 -48.16
N LEU A 204 18.04 3.21 -48.84
CA LEU A 204 17.50 2.19 -49.76
C LEU A 204 17.41 2.64 -51.23
N THR A 205 18.00 3.78 -51.58
CA THR A 205 18.12 4.25 -52.96
C THR A 205 19.56 4.64 -53.27
N ALA A 206 20.42 3.65 -53.54
CA ALA A 206 21.68 3.80 -54.28
C ALA A 206 22.03 2.46 -54.95
#